data_AF-A0A9D6EBR0-F1
#
_entry.id   AF-A0A9D6EBR0-F1
#
_cell.length_a   1.000
_cell.length_b   1.000
_cell.length_c   1.000
_cell.angle_alpha   90.00
_cell.angle_beta   90.00
_cell.angle_gamma   90.00
#
_symmetry.space_group_name_H-M   'P 1'
#
loop_
_entity.id
_entity.type
_entity.pdbx_description
1 polymer ?
#
loop_
_entity_poly.entity_id
_entity_poly.type
_entity_poly.pdbx_seq_one_letter_code
_entity_poly.pdbx_strand_id
1 'polypeptide(L)'
;MPEPGGAPEPDFPKFEEALARLEQLVATLEAGTLSLDESLKAFEEGIALVRYCGQCLEAVERRIEVLTRDESGLLRPQPFGWEEEREA
;
A
#
# COMPACT_ATOMS: atom_id res chain seq x y z
N MET A 1 2.75 -15.64 -28.58
CA MET A 1 4.00 -14.90 -28.32
C MET A 1 3.84 -14.22 -26.97
N PRO A 2 4.58 -14.63 -25.93
CA PRO A 2 4.69 -13.90 -24.67
C PRO A 2 5.96 -13.03 -24.65
N GLU A 3 5.80 -11.78 -24.22
CA GLU A 3 6.86 -10.76 -24.13
C GLU A 3 7.84 -11.07 -22.98
N PRO A 4 9.13 -10.72 -23.08
CA PRO A 4 10.14 -10.95 -22.05
C PRO A 4 10.26 -9.73 -21.12
N GLY A 5 9.93 -9.90 -19.83
CA GLY A 5 10.01 -8.82 -18.84
C GLY A 5 9.85 -9.33 -17.41
N GLY A 6 10.67 -10.33 -17.04
CA GLY A 6 10.61 -11.00 -15.74
C GLY A 6 11.11 -10.14 -14.59
N ALA A 7 10.21 -9.40 -13.97
CA ALA A 7 10.37 -8.91 -12.60
C ALA A 7 9.17 -9.48 -11.80
N PRO A 8 9.34 -10.13 -10.63
CA PRO A 8 8.23 -10.71 -9.87
C PRO A 8 7.18 -9.64 -9.59
N GLU A 9 6.04 -9.68 -10.26
CA GLU A 9 4.97 -8.69 -10.09
C GLU A 9 4.61 -8.63 -8.59
N PRO A 10 4.38 -7.43 -8.02
CA PRO A 10 3.80 -7.33 -6.70
C PRO A 10 2.57 -8.24 -6.67
N ASP A 11 2.40 -9.00 -5.58
CA ASP A 11 1.18 -9.78 -5.32
C ASP A 11 0.02 -8.79 -5.03
N PHE A 12 -0.34 -7.97 -6.02
CA PHE A 12 -1.51 -7.10 -6.06
C PHE A 12 -2.79 -7.79 -5.61
N PRO A 13 -3.07 -9.07 -5.97
CA PRO A 13 -4.20 -9.80 -5.41
C PRO A 13 -4.24 -9.77 -3.88
N LYS A 14 -3.10 -9.91 -3.18
CA LYS A 14 -3.07 -9.85 -1.71
C LYS A 14 -3.31 -8.45 -1.16
N PHE A 15 -2.93 -7.41 -1.90
CA PHE A 15 -3.21 -6.03 -1.53
C PHE A 15 -4.70 -5.71 -1.69
N GLU A 16 -5.29 -6.07 -2.84
CA GLU A 16 -6.72 -5.88 -3.09
C GLU A 16 -7.57 -6.67 -2.10
N GLU A 17 -7.18 -7.91 -1.76
CA GLU A 17 -7.84 -8.69 -0.72
C GLU A 17 -7.76 -8.02 0.66
N ALA A 18 -6.58 -7.51 1.05
CA ALA A 18 -6.41 -6.81 2.32
C ALA A 18 -7.22 -5.50 2.37
N LEU A 19 -7.29 -4.77 1.26
CA LEU A 19 -8.08 -3.54 1.15
C LEU A 19 -9.57 -3.82 1.23
N ALA A 20 -10.07 -4.81 0.47
CA ALA A 20 -11.47 -5.22 0.52
C ALA A 20 -11.87 -5.71 1.92
N ARG A 21 -10.96 -6.41 2.61
CA ARG A 21 -11.17 -6.84 3.99
C ARG A 21 -11.28 -5.66 4.95
N LEU A 22 -10.43 -4.64 4.78
CA LEU A 22 -10.49 -3.41 5.57
C LEU A 22 -11.81 -2.67 5.37
N GLU A 23 -12.29 -2.55 4.12
CA GLU A 23 -13.57 -1.90 3.82
C GLU A 23 -14.76 -2.62 4.47
N GLN A 24 -14.79 -3.96 4.40
CA GLN A 24 -15.80 -4.77 5.08
C GLN A 24 -15.79 -4.55 6.59
N LEU A 25 -14.60 -4.45 7.16
CA LEU A 25 -14.40 -4.31 8.58
C LEU A 25 -14.83 -2.91 9.07
N VAL A 26 -14.52 -1.86 8.31
CA VAL A 26 -15.01 -0.50 8.54
C VAL A 26 -16.54 -0.44 8.45
N ALA A 27 -17.13 -1.02 7.40
CA ALA A 27 -18.58 -1.06 7.26
C ALA A 27 -19.27 -1.77 8.44
N THR A 28 -18.64 -2.82 8.98
CA THR A 28 -19.16 -3.56 10.13
C THR A 28 -19.02 -2.75 11.44
N LEU A 29 -17.93 -2.01 11.60
CA LEU A 29 -17.73 -1.07 12.72
C LEU A 29 -18.75 0.08 12.67
N GLU A 30 -19.01 0.64 11.48
CA GLU A 30 -20.00 1.71 11.29
C GLU A 30 -21.44 1.24 11.49
N ALA A 31 -21.74 -0.03 11.20
CA ALA A 31 -23.06 -0.61 11.45
C ALA A 31 -23.41 -0.68 12.94
N GLY A 32 -22.42 -0.63 13.84
CA GLY A 32 -22.63 -0.55 15.29
C GLY A 32 -23.31 -1.78 15.91
N THR A 33 -23.32 -2.92 15.20
CA THR A 33 -23.92 -4.18 15.65
C THR A 33 -22.96 -5.06 16.47
N LEU A 34 -21.68 -4.67 16.55
CA LEU A 34 -20.62 -5.39 17.23
C LEU A 34 -20.63 -5.13 18.75
N SER A 35 -20.35 -6.19 19.52
CA SER A 35 -20.07 -6.04 20.95
C SER A 35 -18.73 -5.33 21.17
N LEU A 36 -18.49 -4.76 22.36
CA LEU A 36 -17.25 -4.05 22.68
C LEU A 36 -15.98 -4.87 22.39
N ASP A 37 -15.98 -6.17 22.73
CA ASP A 37 -14.87 -7.10 22.47
C ASP A 37 -14.66 -7.33 20.96
N GLU A 38 -15.74 -7.41 20.19
CA GLU A 38 -15.69 -7.60 18.75
C GLU A 38 -15.25 -6.33 18.03
N SER A 39 -15.68 -5.16 18.49
CA SER A 39 -15.22 -3.87 17.98
C SER A 39 -13.73 -3.66 18.23
N LEU A 40 -13.21 -4.10 19.39
CA LEU A 40 -11.77 -4.09 19.69
C LEU A 40 -10.98 -5.00 18.75
N LYS A 41 -11.43 -6.24 18.54
CA LYS A 41 -10.79 -7.18 17.60
C LYS A 41 -10.82 -6.67 16.17
N ALA A 42 -11.97 -6.14 15.74
CA ALA A 42 -12.13 -5.56 14.42
C ALA A 42 -11.14 -4.40 14.25
N PHE A 43 -11.05 -3.51 15.24
CA PHE A 43 -10.10 -2.40 15.21
C PHE A 43 -8.64 -2.87 15.11
N GLU A 44 -8.22 -3.88 15.89
CA GLU A 44 -6.88 -4.46 15.80
C GLU A 44 -6.58 -5.07 14.41
N GLU A 45 -7.53 -5.81 13.85
CA GLU A 45 -7.43 -6.36 12.49
C GLU A 45 -7.33 -5.24 11.45
N GLY A 46 -8.12 -4.18 11.58
CA GLY A 46 -8.06 -3.00 10.72
C GLY A 46 -6.70 -2.30 10.74
N ILE A 47 -6.12 -2.11 11.93
CA ILE A 47 -4.76 -1.53 12.06
C ILE A 47 -3.71 -2.42 11.40
N ALA A 48 -3.82 -3.74 11.53
CA ALA A 48 -2.90 -4.68 10.89
C ALA A 48 -3.00 -4.62 9.35
N LEU A 49 -4.22 -4.55 8.82
CA LEU A 49 -4.47 -4.44 7.37
C LEU A 49 -3.94 -3.13 6.80
N VAL A 50 -4.17 -1.99 7.47
CA VAL A 50 -3.63 -0.69 7.05
C VAL A 50 -2.10 -0.70 6.99
N ARG A 51 -1.45 -1.30 8.01
CA ARG A 51 0.01 -1.46 8.02
C ARG A 51 0.50 -2.32 6.87
N TYR A 52 -0.18 -3.44 6.60
CA TYR A 52 0.15 -4.32 5.49
C TYR A 52 0.04 -3.61 4.13
N CYS A 53 -1.04 -2.86 3.91
CA CYS A 53 -1.22 -2.06 2.71
C CYS A 53 -0.10 -1.03 2.53
N GLY A 54 0.28 -0.32 3.60
CA GLY A 54 1.40 0.62 3.58
C GLY A 54 2.74 -0.05 3.24
N GLN A 55 3.01 -1.24 3.78
CA GLN A 55 4.23 -2.00 3.45
C GLN A 55 4.26 -2.47 2.00
N CYS A 56 3.12 -2.88 1.45
CA CYS A 56 3.03 -3.23 0.03
C CYS A 56 3.35 -2.03 -0.86
N LEU A 57 2.79 -0.86 -0.57
CA LEU A 57 3.06 0.37 -1.30
C LEU A 57 4.53 0.78 -1.20
N GLU A 58 5.14 0.72 -0.01
CA GLU A 58 6.56 1.00 0.19
C GLU A 58 7.47 0.04 -0.60
N ALA A 59 7.11 -1.24 -0.67
CA ALA A 59 7.85 -2.23 -1.45
C ALA A 59 7.77 -1.94 -2.96
N VAL A 60 6.62 -1.50 -3.45
CA VAL A 60 6.42 -1.08 -4.85
C VAL A 60 7.22 0.19 -5.14
N GLU A 61 7.16 1.19 -4.26
CA GLU A 61 7.90 2.46 -4.40
C GLU A 61 9.41 2.22 -4.47
N ARG A 62 9.98 1.45 -3.54
CA ARG A 62 11.40 1.08 -3.57
C ARG A 62 11.79 0.37 -4.85
N ARG A 63 10.90 -0.44 -5.40
CA ARG A 63 11.17 -1.19 -6.63
C ARG A 63 11.16 -0.30 -7.86
N ILE A 64 10.25 0.67 -7.91
CA ILE A 64 10.24 1.71 -8.95
C ILE A 64 11.52 2.55 -8.86
N GLU A 65 11.96 2.91 -7.65
CA GLU A 65 13.22 3.63 -7.43
C GLU A 65 14.43 2.84 -7.95
N VAL A 66 14.49 1.52 -7.70
CA VAL A 66 15.57 0.65 -8.19
C VAL A 66 15.51 0.41 -9.70
N LEU A 67 14.33 0.32 -10.32
CA LEU A 67 14.21 0.13 -11.77
C LEU A 67 14.55 1.39 -12.57
N THR A 68 14.18 2.57 -12.05
CA THR A 68 14.62 3.87 -12.60
C THR A 68 16.15 4.00 -12.61
N ARG A 69 16.83 3.21 -11.76
CA ARG A 69 18.28 3.08 -11.63
C ARG A 69 18.99 2.47 -12.85
N ASP A 70 18.33 1.58 -13.58
CA ASP A 70 19.03 0.63 -14.45
C ASP A 70 19.10 1.02 -15.94
N GLU A 71 18.51 2.13 -16.37
CA GLU A 71 18.43 2.47 -17.81
C GLU A 71 19.20 3.74 -18.26
N SER A 72 19.79 4.52 -17.34
CA SER A 72 20.49 5.78 -17.73
C SER A 72 21.84 6.05 -17.05
N GLY A 73 22.31 5.20 -16.14
CA GLY A 73 23.67 5.30 -15.57
C GLY A 73 23.99 6.56 -14.74
N LEU A 74 23.06 7.52 -14.62
CA LEU A 74 23.23 8.72 -13.79
C LEU A 74 21.95 8.96 -12.99
N LEU A 75 22.05 8.79 -11.68
CA LEU A 75 20.91 8.82 -10.78
C LEU A 75 21.01 9.96 -9.83
N ARG A 76 20.00 10.82 -9.88
CA ARG A 76 19.72 11.77 -8.83
C ARG A 76 18.45 11.33 -8.13
N PRO A 77 18.49 10.99 -6.83
CA PRO A 77 17.28 10.89 -6.05
C PRO A 77 16.67 12.29 -5.99
N GLN A 78 15.51 12.49 -6.63
CA GLN A 78 14.65 13.58 -6.24
C GLN A 78 13.78 13.08 -5.08
N PRO A 79 13.79 13.74 -3.92
CA PRO A 79 12.79 13.46 -2.90
C PRO A 79 11.41 13.62 -3.53
N PHE A 80 10.51 12.66 -3.27
CA PHE A 80 9.11 12.78 -3.64
C PHE A 80 8.49 13.89 -2.79
N GLY A 81 8.66 15.12 -3.24
CA GLY A 81 8.04 16.28 -2.65
C GLY A 81 6.58 16.28 -3.06
N TRP A 82 5.69 15.98 -2.11
CA TRP A 82 4.42 16.71 -2.11
C TRP A 82 4.81 18.18 -2.20
N GLU A 83 4.35 18.89 -3.23
CA GLU A 83 4.58 20.32 -3.37
C GLU A 83 4.14 20.99 -2.08
N GLU A 84 5.12 21.25 -1.21
CA GLU A 84 5.00 22.22 -0.16
C GLU A 84 4.93 23.53 -0.95
N GLU A 85 3.71 23.95 -1.25
CA GLU A 85 3.34 25.29 -1.68
C GLU A 85 3.86 26.26 -0.60
N ARG A 86 5.17 26.49 -0.61
CA ARG A 86 5.81 27.53 0.18
C ARG A 86 5.72 28.79 -0.66
N GLU A 87 4.73 29.58 -0.29
CA GLU A 87 4.59 31.02 -0.52
C GLU A 87 5.89 31.71 -0.99
N ALA A 88 5.78 32.42 -2.10
CA ALA A 88 6.64 33.55 -2.44
C ALA A 88 5.76 34.75 -2.82
#